data_AF-A0A0N1DWU6-F1
#
_entry.id   AF-A0A0N1DWU6-F1
#
_cell.length_a   1.000
_cell.length_b   1.000
_cell.length_c   1.000
_cell.angle_alpha   90.00
_cell.angle_beta   90.00
_cell.angle_gamma   90.00
#
_symmetry.space_group_name_H-M   'P 1'
#
loop_
_entity.id
_entity.type
_entity.pdbx_description
1 polymer ?
#
loop_
_entity_poly.entity_id
_entity_poly.type
_entity_poly.pdbx_seq_one_letter_code
_entity_poly.pdbx_strand_id
1 'polypeptide(L)'
;MKKTVKVSSVLDTTKAYEYVEGNPVQGGVKDVYFSPDRTYVVAFYRTPLEVDQKERIKRIVTTYLTNIKGGNASDYFLNDIFRWPYDIVQKGDLTGIIVPIYNKKFFFAKGYVGSDIILGGDKIGKWFTAPMFRNQQYPLRLDHTELGDWLSYFQIAVNISRGVKKLHQMGLAHSDLSYNNILVDPVTKSACIIDIDGLVVPNLFPPEVIGTADFIAPEVLKTKHLNIKDTNRQLPNQKTDLHALAVLIYMYLLRRHPLKGGKIWDLDSEKDDLLSMGEKSIFVEHPNDTTNYVKADHLKKWDAFWGDPKKISYTATGPYLSALFKRAFVDGLHDPIRRPIANEWETALLKTVDLIQPCLNPSCNEKWYVFDNTNTPKCPFCGMPHKGTLPVLDLYFKFKDDVWKPENHRLMVYHNQYLFKWHVSKKVIRNENLTAEDKKPVGYFTFHQGRWVLVNQSLTSMKDVTEGKEVPPNSMVELTEGKKILLSNEEGGRLIYVTLANK
;
A
#
# COMPACT_ATOMS: atom_id res chain seq x y z
N MET A 1 17.12 35.00 -18.62
CA MET A 1 15.78 34.49 -18.24
C MET A 1 15.49 33.27 -19.08
N LYS A 2 14.98 32.17 -18.50
CA LYS A 2 14.57 31.02 -19.31
C LYS A 2 13.35 31.41 -20.14
N LYS A 3 13.33 31.05 -21.42
CA LYS A 3 12.22 31.38 -22.34
C LYS A 3 10.97 30.61 -21.89
N THR A 4 9.84 31.30 -21.79
CA THR A 4 8.55 30.70 -21.45
C THR A 4 7.67 30.62 -22.69
N VAL A 5 6.86 29.57 -22.77
CA VAL A 5 5.89 29.36 -23.86
C VAL A 5 4.50 29.28 -23.25
N LYS A 6 3.56 30.00 -23.85
CA LYS A 6 2.16 30.03 -23.44
C LYS A 6 1.33 29.09 -24.30
N VAL A 7 0.43 28.32 -23.68
CA VAL A 7 -0.49 27.40 -24.34
C VAL A 7 -1.89 27.55 -23.75
N SER A 8 -2.92 27.50 -24.59
CA SER A 8 -4.31 27.70 -24.16
C SER A 8 -4.97 26.37 -23.77
N SER A 9 -5.90 26.43 -22.81
CA SER A 9 -6.75 25.29 -22.48
C SER A 9 -7.68 24.97 -23.64
N VAL A 10 -7.91 23.67 -23.87
CA VAL A 10 -8.88 23.13 -24.82
C VAL A 10 -10.30 23.15 -24.23
N LEU A 11 -10.42 23.15 -22.90
CA LEU A 11 -11.70 23.12 -22.20
C LEU A 11 -12.27 24.51 -21.93
N ASP A 12 -11.40 25.50 -21.71
CA ASP A 12 -11.75 26.89 -21.43
C ASP A 12 -10.80 27.83 -22.18
N THR A 13 -11.27 28.45 -23.26
CA THR A 13 -10.45 29.32 -24.11
C THR A 13 -9.99 30.60 -23.42
N THR A 14 -10.58 30.95 -22.27
CA THR A 14 -10.14 32.10 -21.46
C THR A 14 -8.91 31.77 -20.61
N LYS A 15 -8.61 30.48 -20.45
CA LYS A 15 -7.53 29.99 -19.60
C LYS A 15 -6.31 29.62 -20.41
N ALA A 16 -5.14 29.98 -19.89
CA ALA A 16 -3.87 29.65 -20.50
C ALA A 16 -2.84 29.29 -19.44
N TYR A 17 -1.84 28.52 -19.86
CA TYR A 17 -0.76 27.99 -19.06
C TYR A 17 0.57 28.38 -19.65
N GLU A 18 1.59 28.43 -18.80
CA GLU A 18 2.96 28.71 -19.20
C GLU A 18 3.87 27.58 -18.76
N TYR A 19 4.87 27.28 -19.59
CA TYR A 19 5.93 26.36 -19.23
C TYR A 19 7.28 26.90 -19.68
N VAL A 20 8.33 26.44 -19.00
CA VAL A 20 9.71 26.82 -19.28
C VAL A 20 10.24 25.98 -20.45
N GLU A 21 10.63 26.64 -21.54
CA GLU A 21 11.23 25.99 -22.71
C GLU A 21 12.66 25.52 -22.40
N GLY A 22 13.05 24.37 -22.95
CA GLY A 22 14.33 23.73 -22.71
C GLY A 22 14.22 22.21 -22.83
N ASN A 23 15.13 21.49 -22.17
CA ASN A 23 15.13 20.03 -22.17
C ASN A 23 13.98 19.51 -21.27
N PRO A 24 12.96 18.85 -21.84
CA PRO A 24 11.90 18.25 -21.05
C PRO A 24 12.42 17.07 -20.23
N VAL A 25 11.71 16.74 -19.15
CA VAL A 25 11.82 15.41 -18.55
C VAL A 25 11.09 14.45 -19.47
N GLN A 26 11.82 13.49 -20.04
CA GLN A 26 11.25 12.52 -20.96
C GLN A 26 10.65 11.35 -20.19
N GLY A 27 9.33 11.18 -20.30
CA GLY A 27 8.62 9.98 -19.86
C GLY A 27 8.50 8.95 -20.98
N GLY A 28 7.78 7.86 -20.71
CA GLY A 28 7.61 6.75 -21.66
C GLY A 28 7.01 7.16 -23.02
N VAL A 29 6.05 8.09 -23.03
CA VAL A 29 5.38 8.60 -24.24
C VAL A 29 5.21 10.13 -24.28
N LYS A 30 5.61 10.83 -23.21
CA LYS A 30 5.37 12.28 -23.03
C LYS A 30 6.67 13.03 -22.78
N ASP A 31 6.69 14.28 -23.22
CA ASP A 31 7.68 15.28 -22.84
C ASP A 31 7.08 16.22 -21.78
N VAL A 32 7.70 16.27 -20.60
CA VAL A 32 7.18 16.98 -19.43
C VAL A 32 7.97 18.27 -19.20
N TYR A 33 7.26 19.39 -19.19
CA TYR A 33 7.81 20.73 -18.96
C TYR A 33 7.26 21.32 -17.67
N PHE A 34 8.11 22.00 -16.90
CA PHE A 34 7.69 22.65 -15.67
C PHE A 34 7.12 24.05 -15.91
N SER A 35 6.09 24.41 -15.16
CA SER A 35 5.63 25.79 -15.01
C SER A 35 6.72 26.71 -14.45
N PRO A 36 6.70 28.03 -14.75
CA PRO A 36 7.69 28.98 -14.22
C PRO A 36 7.77 29.01 -12.69
N ASP A 37 6.64 28.87 -12.01
CA ASP A 37 6.51 28.85 -10.54
C ASP A 37 6.64 27.44 -9.93
N ARG A 38 6.84 26.42 -10.77
CA ARG A 38 6.94 24.99 -10.40
C ARG A 38 5.73 24.47 -9.60
N THR A 39 4.53 24.94 -9.89
CA THR A 39 3.30 24.43 -9.26
C THR A 39 2.65 23.30 -10.04
N TYR A 40 2.82 23.28 -11.37
CA TYR A 40 2.33 22.24 -12.28
C TYR A 40 3.35 21.88 -13.36
N VAL A 41 3.07 20.81 -14.08
CA VAL A 41 3.76 20.43 -15.30
C VAL A 41 2.79 20.39 -16.48
N VAL A 42 3.32 20.66 -17.66
CA VAL A 42 2.65 20.48 -18.95
C VAL A 42 3.30 19.27 -19.61
N ALA A 43 2.55 18.18 -19.75
CA ALA A 43 3.03 16.94 -20.35
C ALA A 43 2.42 16.77 -21.75
N PHE A 44 3.23 16.92 -22.80
CA PHE A 44 2.80 16.74 -24.19
C PHE A 44 3.04 15.30 -24.63
N TYR A 45 2.06 14.66 -25.24
CA TYR A 45 2.27 13.39 -25.92
C TYR A 45 3.14 13.61 -27.14
N ARG A 46 4.14 12.75 -27.35
CA ARG A 46 5.09 12.87 -28.47
C ARG A 46 4.44 12.61 -29.83
N THR A 47 3.35 11.85 -29.85
CA THR A 47 2.56 11.56 -31.04
C THR A 47 1.17 12.18 -30.93
N PRO A 48 0.57 12.64 -32.05
CA PRO A 48 -0.83 13.02 -32.08
C PRO A 48 -1.72 11.89 -31.55
N LEU A 49 -2.71 12.26 -30.72
CA LEU A 49 -3.64 11.30 -30.13
C LEU A 49 -4.83 11.06 -31.05
N GLU A 50 -5.30 9.81 -31.07
CA GLU A 50 -6.53 9.41 -31.73
C GLU A 50 -7.77 9.98 -31.02
N VAL A 51 -8.91 9.96 -31.71
CA VAL A 51 -10.18 10.52 -31.20
C VAL A 51 -10.56 9.91 -29.85
N ASP A 52 -10.47 8.59 -29.72
CA ASP A 52 -10.83 7.88 -28.48
C ASP A 52 -9.88 8.21 -27.32
N GLN A 53 -8.60 8.45 -27.61
CA GLN A 53 -7.61 8.85 -26.60
C GLN A 53 -7.88 10.28 -26.10
N LYS A 54 -8.21 11.20 -27.01
CA LYS A 54 -8.60 12.58 -26.66
C LYS A 54 -9.86 12.60 -25.79
N GLU A 55 -10.88 11.80 -26.15
CA GLU A 55 -12.12 11.69 -25.37
C GLU A 55 -11.87 11.03 -24.00
N ARG A 56 -10.97 10.04 -23.90
CA ARG A 56 -10.53 9.46 -22.63
C ARG A 56 -9.96 10.52 -21.70
N ILE A 57 -8.97 11.27 -22.16
CA ILE A 57 -8.30 12.30 -21.36
C ILE A 57 -9.31 13.38 -20.97
N LYS A 58 -10.20 13.79 -21.90
CA LYS A 58 -11.27 14.75 -21.61
C LYS A 58 -12.11 14.30 -20.42
N ARG A 59 -12.54 13.03 -20.37
CA ARG A 59 -13.31 12.51 -19.23
C ARG A 59 -12.49 12.42 -17.93
N ILE A 60 -11.19 12.14 -18.02
CA ILE A 60 -10.28 12.12 -16.86
C ILE A 60 -10.22 13.51 -16.21
N VAL A 61 -10.00 14.56 -16.99
CA VAL A 61 -9.89 15.93 -16.45
C VAL A 61 -11.24 16.59 -16.14
N THR A 62 -12.36 16.05 -16.64
CA THR A 62 -13.71 16.58 -16.40
C THR A 62 -14.54 15.67 -15.48
N THR A 63 -15.19 14.65 -16.03
CA THR A 63 -16.13 13.76 -15.32
C THR A 63 -15.51 13.14 -14.07
N TYR A 64 -14.35 12.48 -14.20
CA TYR A 64 -13.74 11.77 -13.08
C TYR A 64 -13.16 12.73 -12.05
N LEU A 65 -12.50 13.81 -12.48
CA LEU A 65 -12.03 14.86 -11.56
C LEU A 65 -13.19 15.49 -10.76
N THR A 66 -14.31 15.78 -11.42
CA THR A 66 -15.51 16.35 -10.76
C THR A 66 -16.08 15.38 -9.74
N ASN A 67 -16.15 14.08 -10.07
CA ASN A 67 -16.60 13.05 -9.14
C ASN A 67 -15.68 12.91 -7.92
N ILE A 68 -14.35 13.07 -8.08
CA ILE A 68 -13.42 13.06 -6.94
C ILE A 68 -13.63 14.31 -6.09
N LYS A 69 -13.74 15.50 -6.70
CA LYS A 69 -13.95 16.78 -6.00
C LYS A 69 -15.25 16.81 -5.20
N GLY A 70 -16.32 16.25 -5.75
CA GLY A 70 -17.63 16.16 -5.09
C GLY A 70 -17.75 15.01 -4.08
N GLY A 71 -16.74 14.14 -3.99
CA GLY A 71 -16.74 13.00 -3.08
C GLY A 71 -16.10 13.28 -1.72
N ASN A 72 -16.19 12.32 -0.81
CA ASN A 72 -15.53 12.40 0.49
C ASN A 72 -14.00 12.32 0.36
N ALA A 73 -13.30 13.02 1.27
CA ALA A 73 -11.84 13.07 1.33
C ALA A 73 -11.18 13.48 0.00
N SER A 74 -11.81 14.38 -0.76
CA SER A 74 -11.34 14.85 -2.07
C SER A 74 -9.90 15.36 -2.02
N ASP A 75 -9.56 16.18 -1.03
CA ASP A 75 -8.20 16.71 -0.84
C ASP A 75 -7.17 15.60 -0.62
N TYR A 76 -7.50 14.56 0.15
CA TYR A 76 -6.62 13.41 0.36
C TYR A 76 -6.36 12.68 -0.97
N PHE A 77 -7.40 12.39 -1.75
CA PHE A 77 -7.21 11.70 -3.02
C PHE A 77 -6.42 12.52 -4.05
N LEU A 78 -6.74 13.81 -4.18
CA LEU A 78 -6.12 14.68 -5.20
C LEU A 78 -4.69 15.08 -4.83
N ASN A 79 -4.41 15.32 -3.54
CA ASN A 79 -3.10 15.82 -3.09
C ASN A 79 -2.16 14.72 -2.61
N ASP A 80 -2.67 13.65 -2.00
CA ASP A 80 -1.81 12.60 -1.42
C ASP A 80 -1.72 11.36 -2.31
N ILE A 81 -2.79 10.98 -3.00
CA ILE A 81 -2.88 9.67 -3.67
C ILE A 81 -2.61 9.69 -5.17
N PHE A 82 -3.04 10.71 -5.93
CA PHE A 82 -3.03 10.61 -7.41
C PHE A 82 -2.30 11.71 -8.19
N ARG A 83 -2.23 12.95 -7.70
CA ARG A 83 -1.78 14.11 -8.52
C ARG A 83 -2.54 14.16 -9.86
N TRP A 84 -3.85 14.34 -9.75
CA TRP A 84 -4.79 14.18 -10.88
C TRP A 84 -4.66 15.27 -11.96
N PRO A 85 -4.58 14.90 -13.26
CA PRO A 85 -4.61 15.87 -14.35
C PRO A 85 -5.90 16.69 -14.35
N TYR A 86 -5.81 18.00 -14.55
CA TYR A 86 -6.97 18.89 -14.37
C TYR A 86 -7.28 19.79 -15.55
N ASP A 87 -6.53 19.69 -16.64
CA ASP A 87 -6.80 20.41 -17.88
C ASP A 87 -6.09 19.78 -19.07
N ILE A 88 -6.51 20.17 -20.28
CA ILE A 88 -5.92 19.78 -21.56
C ILE A 88 -5.48 21.04 -22.30
N VAL A 89 -4.30 21.00 -22.90
CA VAL A 89 -3.75 22.08 -23.73
C VAL A 89 -3.36 21.55 -25.11
N GLN A 90 -3.27 22.44 -26.09
CA GLN A 90 -2.91 22.10 -27.46
C GLN A 90 -1.67 22.90 -27.90
N LYS A 91 -0.73 22.26 -28.59
CA LYS A 91 0.41 22.92 -29.24
C LYS A 91 0.62 22.32 -30.64
N GLY A 92 0.18 23.05 -31.67
CA GLY A 92 0.08 22.48 -33.02
C GLY A 92 -0.85 21.27 -32.99
N ASP A 93 -0.40 20.13 -33.52
CA ASP A 93 -1.16 18.87 -33.50
C ASP A 93 -1.00 18.07 -32.21
N LEU A 94 -0.08 18.46 -31.32
CA LEU A 94 0.18 17.76 -30.08
C LEU A 94 -0.82 18.13 -28.99
N THR A 95 -1.39 17.11 -28.36
CA THR A 95 -2.20 17.23 -27.16
C THR A 95 -1.29 17.20 -25.94
N GLY A 96 -1.59 18.02 -24.93
CA GLY A 96 -0.91 18.00 -23.64
C GLY A 96 -1.90 18.02 -22.48
N ILE A 97 -1.46 17.55 -21.33
CA ILE A 97 -2.24 17.57 -20.09
C ILE A 97 -1.54 18.42 -19.04
N ILE A 98 -2.33 19.05 -18.19
CA ILE A 98 -1.84 19.80 -17.04
C ILE A 98 -1.97 18.94 -15.78
N VAL A 99 -0.84 18.71 -15.12
CA VAL A 99 -0.74 17.84 -13.94
C VAL A 99 -0.09 18.63 -12.79
N PRO A 100 -0.61 18.54 -11.55
CA PRO A 100 0.06 19.15 -10.40
C PRO A 100 1.45 18.52 -10.21
N ILE A 101 2.44 19.33 -9.84
CA ILE A 101 3.78 18.78 -9.54
C ILE A 101 3.70 17.79 -8.37
N TYR A 102 4.56 16.78 -8.39
CA TYR A 102 4.73 15.87 -7.28
C TYR A 102 5.21 16.61 -6.02
N ASN A 103 4.74 16.16 -4.86
CA ASN A 103 5.23 16.71 -3.59
C ASN A 103 6.74 16.41 -3.44
N LYS A 104 7.50 17.37 -2.91
CA LYS A 104 8.94 17.26 -2.66
C LYS A 104 9.38 15.98 -1.92
N LYS A 105 8.50 15.39 -1.10
CA LYS A 105 8.75 14.13 -0.36
C LYS A 105 9.05 12.93 -1.28
N PHE A 106 8.58 12.97 -2.53
CA PHE A 106 8.78 11.91 -3.52
C PHE A 106 10.05 12.07 -4.34
N PHE A 107 10.94 13.00 -3.99
CA PHE A 107 12.27 13.12 -4.57
C PHE A 107 13.32 12.74 -3.52
N PHE A 108 14.42 12.10 -3.95
CA PHE A 108 15.52 11.75 -3.05
C PHE A 108 16.12 13.00 -2.41
N ALA A 109 16.21 12.99 -1.08
CA ALA A 109 16.89 14.03 -0.32
C ALA A 109 18.40 13.78 -0.23
N LYS A 110 18.82 12.53 -0.40
CA LYS A 110 20.21 12.07 -0.47
C LYS A 110 20.43 11.03 -1.57
N GLY A 111 19.59 10.00 -1.63
CA GLY A 111 19.80 8.89 -2.56
C GLY A 111 20.75 7.82 -2.03
N TYR A 112 21.87 7.58 -2.73
CA TYR A 112 22.85 6.57 -2.34
C TYR A 112 23.75 7.05 -1.20
N VAL A 113 24.28 6.09 -0.42
CA VAL A 113 25.30 6.43 0.59
C VAL A 113 26.56 6.94 -0.10
N GLY A 114 26.94 8.18 0.18
CA GLY A 114 28.19 8.78 -0.32
C GLY A 114 28.20 9.14 -1.80
N SER A 115 27.02 9.28 -2.43
CA SER A 115 26.91 9.65 -3.85
C SER A 115 25.61 10.40 -4.15
N ASP A 116 25.73 11.50 -4.90
CA ASP A 116 24.61 12.37 -5.26
C ASP A 116 23.96 12.02 -6.62
N ILE A 117 24.31 10.87 -7.21
CA ILE A 117 23.87 10.50 -8.59
C ILE A 117 22.35 10.53 -8.77
N ILE A 118 21.60 10.14 -7.74
CA ILE A 118 20.12 10.11 -7.77
C ILE A 118 19.49 11.19 -6.88
N LEU A 119 20.29 12.12 -6.34
CA LEU A 119 19.80 13.23 -5.52
C LEU A 119 18.78 14.07 -6.31
N GLY A 120 17.63 14.34 -5.72
CA GLY A 120 16.53 15.04 -6.37
C GLY A 120 15.81 14.24 -7.47
N GLY A 121 16.19 12.98 -7.70
CA GLY A 121 15.50 12.07 -8.61
C GLY A 121 14.23 11.48 -7.97
N ASP A 122 13.36 10.93 -8.82
CA ASP A 122 12.08 10.37 -8.40
C ASP A 122 12.25 9.10 -7.56
N LYS A 123 11.54 9.06 -6.42
CA LYS A 123 11.42 7.90 -5.56
C LYS A 123 10.38 6.92 -6.08
N ILE A 124 10.62 6.36 -7.27
CA ILE A 124 9.80 5.26 -7.80
C ILE A 124 9.84 4.05 -6.85
N GLY A 125 8.72 3.34 -6.72
CA GLY A 125 8.55 2.23 -5.79
C GLY A 125 9.61 1.13 -5.89
N LYS A 126 10.20 0.94 -7.09
CA LYS A 126 11.24 -0.08 -7.35
C LYS A 126 12.42 -0.02 -6.38
N TRP A 127 12.83 1.21 -6.03
CA TRP A 127 13.93 1.46 -5.09
C TRP A 127 13.69 0.83 -3.72
N PHE A 128 12.41 0.66 -3.35
CA PHE A 128 12.01 0.19 -2.04
C PHE A 128 11.49 -1.25 -2.03
N THR A 129 11.31 -1.91 -3.17
CA THR A 129 10.93 -3.33 -3.21
C THR A 129 12.12 -4.28 -3.26
N ALA A 130 13.29 -3.82 -3.75
CA ALA A 130 14.48 -4.67 -3.85
C ALA A 130 15.30 -4.68 -2.55
N PRO A 131 15.72 -5.85 -2.04
CA PRO A 131 16.42 -5.94 -0.76
C PRO A 131 17.87 -5.45 -0.84
N MET A 132 18.53 -5.55 -2.01
CA MET A 132 19.91 -5.07 -2.22
C MET A 132 20.11 -3.61 -1.82
N PHE A 133 19.13 -2.72 -2.04
CA PHE A 133 19.23 -1.30 -1.69
C PHE A 133 19.31 -1.02 -0.19
N ARG A 134 19.06 -2.02 0.65
CA ARG A 134 19.17 -1.94 2.12
C ARG A 134 20.34 -2.74 2.65
N ASN A 135 20.98 -3.54 1.81
CA ASN A 135 22.07 -4.40 2.21
C ASN A 135 23.33 -3.54 2.43
N GLN A 136 23.89 -3.60 3.64
CA GLN A 136 25.06 -2.79 4.03
C GLN A 136 26.28 -3.02 3.15
N GLN A 137 26.38 -4.19 2.52
CA GLN A 137 27.51 -4.55 1.68
C GLN A 137 27.28 -4.20 0.19
N TYR A 138 26.07 -3.80 -0.21
CA TYR A 138 25.80 -3.39 -1.58
C TYR A 138 26.37 -1.97 -1.84
N PRO A 139 27.16 -1.76 -2.90
CA PRO A 139 27.81 -0.47 -3.17
C PRO A 139 26.82 0.67 -3.46
N LEU A 140 25.73 0.37 -4.16
CA LEU A 140 24.68 1.33 -4.51
C LEU A 140 23.49 1.25 -3.55
N ARG A 141 23.74 0.98 -2.26
CA ARG A 141 22.67 0.99 -1.26
C ARG A 141 22.18 2.41 -1.00
N LEU A 142 20.90 2.53 -0.67
CA LEU A 142 20.29 3.80 -0.29
C LEU A 142 20.75 4.22 1.10
N ASP A 143 20.81 5.53 1.34
CA ASP A 143 21.00 6.06 2.69
C ASP A 143 19.84 5.59 3.59
N HIS A 144 20.17 5.12 4.79
CA HIS A 144 19.19 4.64 5.77
C HIS A 144 18.11 5.68 6.11
N THR A 145 18.42 6.97 5.99
CA THR A 145 17.47 8.07 6.18
C THR A 145 16.39 8.15 5.10
N GLU A 146 16.51 7.38 4.01
CA GLU A 146 15.51 7.29 2.92
C GLU A 146 14.59 6.07 3.06
N LEU A 147 14.95 5.08 3.88
CA LEU A 147 14.38 3.74 3.82
C LEU A 147 13.16 3.51 4.72
N GLY A 148 12.96 4.32 5.76
CA GLY A 148 11.90 4.08 6.76
C GLY A 148 12.03 2.72 7.47
N ASP A 149 10.97 2.32 8.15
CA ASP A 149 10.87 1.05 8.88
C ASP A 149 9.71 0.18 8.38
N TRP A 150 9.52 -1.02 8.93
CA TRP A 150 8.51 -1.95 8.40
C TRP A 150 7.07 -1.40 8.54
N LEU A 151 6.77 -0.70 9.63
CA LEU A 151 5.48 -0.02 9.84
C LEU A 151 5.21 1.03 8.76
N SER A 152 6.25 1.69 8.25
CA SER A 152 6.15 2.65 7.15
C SER A 152 5.61 1.97 5.88
N TYR A 153 6.05 0.75 5.58
CA TYR A 153 5.59 -0.02 4.42
C TYR A 153 4.14 -0.52 4.55
N PHE A 154 3.66 -0.79 5.76
CA PHE A 154 2.23 -1.04 5.98
C PHE A 154 1.39 0.18 5.61
N GLN A 155 1.80 1.38 6.03
CA GLN A 155 1.06 2.60 5.74
C GLN A 155 1.13 2.98 4.25
N ILE A 156 2.27 2.73 3.58
CA ILE A 156 2.41 2.83 2.13
C ILE A 156 1.41 1.90 1.43
N ALA A 157 1.37 0.62 1.83
CA ALA A 157 0.45 -0.34 1.27
C ALA A 157 -1.02 0.08 1.48
N VAL A 158 -1.38 0.63 2.64
CA VAL A 158 -2.74 1.18 2.90
C VAL A 158 -3.08 2.28 1.91
N ASN A 159 -2.16 3.22 1.67
CA ASN A 159 -2.40 4.32 0.73
C ASN A 159 -2.58 3.82 -0.71
N ILE A 160 -1.77 2.83 -1.13
CA ILE A 160 -1.91 2.20 -2.45
C ILE A 160 -3.27 1.47 -2.55
N SER A 161 -3.66 0.69 -1.55
CA SER A 161 -4.96 0.02 -1.51
C SER A 161 -6.13 1.01 -1.59
N ARG A 162 -6.05 2.15 -0.90
CA ARG A 162 -7.06 3.22 -0.99
C ARG A 162 -7.14 3.85 -2.37
N GLY A 163 -6.01 4.08 -3.03
CA GLY A 163 -5.98 4.56 -4.40
C GLY A 163 -6.65 3.58 -5.37
N VAL A 164 -6.25 2.31 -5.34
CA VAL A 164 -6.88 1.27 -6.19
C VAL A 164 -8.37 1.14 -5.89
N LYS A 165 -8.77 1.14 -4.60
CA LYS A 165 -10.18 1.14 -4.16
C LYS A 165 -10.94 2.31 -4.79
N LYS A 166 -10.39 3.53 -4.75
CA LYS A 166 -11.05 4.73 -5.30
C LYS A 166 -11.20 4.66 -6.82
N LEU A 167 -10.17 4.22 -7.54
CA LEU A 167 -10.26 3.99 -9.00
C LEU A 167 -11.35 2.97 -9.31
N HIS A 168 -11.36 1.84 -8.61
CA HIS A 168 -12.32 0.76 -8.85
C HIS A 168 -13.76 1.17 -8.56
N GLN A 169 -14.00 1.96 -7.50
CA GLN A 169 -15.30 2.55 -7.18
C GLN A 169 -15.84 3.49 -8.27
N MET A 170 -14.96 4.10 -9.06
CA MET A 170 -15.34 4.93 -10.21
C MET A 170 -15.47 4.12 -11.52
N GLY A 171 -15.35 2.80 -11.46
CA GLY A 171 -15.36 1.93 -12.65
C GLY A 171 -14.07 1.98 -13.46
N LEU A 172 -12.99 2.53 -12.90
CA LEU A 172 -11.69 2.66 -13.58
C LEU A 172 -10.77 1.50 -13.23
N ALA A 173 -9.87 1.16 -14.16
CA ALA A 173 -8.71 0.33 -13.89
C ALA A 173 -7.43 1.09 -14.29
N HIS A 174 -6.36 0.90 -13.52
CA HIS A 174 -5.05 1.48 -13.82
C HIS A 174 -4.42 0.82 -15.05
N SER A 175 -4.59 -0.49 -15.21
CA SER A 175 -4.07 -1.33 -16.31
C SER A 175 -2.55 -1.55 -16.34
N ASP A 176 -1.76 -0.60 -15.85
CA ASP A 176 -0.31 -0.75 -15.63
C ASP A 176 0.10 -0.48 -14.17
N LEU A 177 -0.65 -1.01 -13.20
CA LEU A 177 -0.32 -0.84 -11.79
C LEU A 177 1.00 -1.56 -11.48
N SER A 178 2.05 -0.83 -11.12
CA SER A 178 3.38 -1.39 -10.88
C SER A 178 4.20 -0.52 -9.92
N TYR A 179 5.37 -1.00 -9.49
CA TYR A 179 6.28 -0.18 -8.68
C TYR A 179 6.86 1.02 -9.45
N ASN A 180 6.72 1.07 -10.78
CA ASN A 180 7.20 2.19 -11.60
C ASN A 180 6.16 3.32 -11.63
N ASN A 181 4.87 2.97 -11.54
CA ASN A 181 3.75 3.91 -11.53
C ASN A 181 3.27 4.24 -10.11
N ILE A 182 4.16 4.07 -9.13
CA ILE A 182 3.94 4.49 -7.74
C ILE A 182 5.19 5.21 -7.25
N LEU A 183 5.03 6.45 -6.82
CA LEU A 183 6.03 7.17 -6.04
C LEU A 183 5.85 6.84 -4.57
N VAL A 184 6.94 6.58 -3.86
CA VAL A 184 6.91 6.15 -2.45
C VAL A 184 7.89 6.99 -1.64
N ASP A 185 7.47 7.39 -0.45
CA ASP A 185 8.37 7.93 0.55
C ASP A 185 8.18 7.22 1.89
N PRO A 186 9.04 6.27 2.25
CA PRO A 186 8.94 5.53 3.51
C PRO A 186 9.08 6.43 4.74
N VAL A 187 9.82 7.54 4.65
CA VAL A 187 10.06 8.44 5.78
C VAL A 187 8.76 9.11 6.22
N THR A 188 8.01 9.68 5.27
CA THR A 188 6.69 10.27 5.54
C THR A 188 5.54 9.28 5.40
N LYS A 189 5.83 7.99 5.12
CA LYS A 189 4.85 6.91 4.96
C LYS A 189 3.83 7.18 3.84
N SER A 190 4.28 7.84 2.77
CA SER A 190 3.44 8.33 1.67
C SER A 190 3.58 7.46 0.42
N ALA A 191 2.50 7.37 -0.35
CA ALA A 191 2.49 6.74 -1.67
C ALA A 191 1.57 7.51 -2.62
N CYS A 192 2.00 7.72 -3.86
CA CYS A 192 1.24 8.39 -4.91
C CYS A 192 1.23 7.51 -6.15
N ILE A 193 0.05 7.14 -6.63
CA ILE A 193 -0.17 6.45 -7.90
C ILE A 193 -0.09 7.51 -9.02
N ILE A 194 0.68 7.24 -10.06
CA ILE A 194 0.92 8.17 -11.17
C ILE A 194 0.51 7.54 -12.50
N ASP A 195 0.64 8.27 -13.61
CA ASP A 195 0.25 7.83 -14.96
C ASP A 195 -1.25 7.49 -15.10
N ILE A 196 -2.08 8.35 -14.53
CA ILE A 196 -3.54 8.20 -14.44
C ILE A 196 -4.31 8.83 -15.61
N ASP A 197 -3.63 9.14 -16.70
CA ASP A 197 -4.24 9.62 -17.95
C ASP A 197 -4.49 8.48 -18.96
N GLY A 198 -3.92 7.30 -18.72
CA GLY A 198 -4.14 6.08 -19.53
C GLY A 198 -5.22 5.13 -19.01
N LEU A 199 -6.03 5.54 -18.03
CA LEU A 199 -6.95 4.66 -17.30
C LEU A 199 -7.94 3.93 -18.22
N VAL A 200 -8.17 2.66 -17.93
CA VAL A 200 -9.13 1.80 -18.63
C VAL A 200 -10.52 2.03 -18.09
N VAL A 201 -11.47 2.23 -19.01
CA VAL A 201 -12.90 2.26 -18.74
C VAL A 201 -13.52 1.06 -19.44
N PRO A 202 -14.08 0.08 -18.70
CA PRO A 202 -14.70 -1.10 -19.29
C PRO A 202 -15.66 -0.74 -20.42
N ASN A 203 -15.55 -1.44 -21.55
CA ASN A 203 -16.37 -1.27 -22.77
C ASN A 203 -16.29 0.10 -23.47
N LEU A 204 -15.43 1.02 -23.00
CA LEU A 204 -15.31 2.35 -23.59
C LEU A 204 -13.88 2.68 -24.01
N PHE A 205 -12.91 2.47 -23.11
CA PHE A 205 -11.50 2.79 -23.37
C PHE A 205 -10.63 1.57 -23.04
N PRO A 206 -10.17 0.84 -24.07
CA PRO A 206 -9.32 -0.35 -23.86
C PRO A 206 -7.92 0.05 -23.38
N PRO A 207 -7.18 -0.88 -22.76
CA PRO A 207 -5.80 -0.65 -22.35
C PRO A 207 -4.88 -0.41 -23.56
N GLU A 208 -3.94 0.52 -23.40
CA GLU A 208 -2.93 0.83 -24.43
C GLU A 208 -1.68 -0.03 -24.26
N VAL A 209 -1.44 -0.53 -23.05
CA VAL A 209 -0.30 -1.37 -22.68
C VAL A 209 -0.77 -2.66 -22.05
N ILE A 210 0.04 -3.70 -22.16
CA ILE A 210 -0.22 -4.98 -21.48
C ILE A 210 0.15 -4.95 -19.98
N GLY A 211 0.93 -3.94 -19.57
CA GLY A 211 1.45 -3.74 -18.23
C GLY A 211 2.97 -3.97 -18.12
N THR A 212 3.51 -3.68 -16.95
CA THR A 212 4.90 -3.90 -16.56
C THR A 212 5.15 -5.37 -16.26
N ALA A 213 6.16 -6.00 -16.88
CA ALA A 213 6.41 -7.44 -16.86
C ALA A 213 6.22 -8.16 -15.50
N ASP A 214 6.71 -7.61 -14.40
CA ASP A 214 6.58 -8.22 -13.06
C ASP A 214 5.14 -8.21 -12.49
N PHE A 215 4.22 -7.45 -13.08
CA PHE A 215 2.87 -7.22 -12.53
C PHE A 215 1.74 -7.67 -13.44
N ILE A 216 2.06 -8.13 -14.66
CA ILE A 216 1.06 -8.60 -15.60
C ILE A 216 0.40 -9.85 -15.05
N ALA A 217 -0.93 -9.85 -14.97
CA ALA A 217 -1.68 -10.98 -14.45
C ALA A 217 -1.55 -12.22 -15.35
N PRO A 218 -1.54 -13.45 -14.79
CA PRO A 218 -1.31 -14.68 -15.53
C PRO A 218 -2.20 -14.89 -16.76
N GLU A 219 -3.48 -14.51 -16.66
CA GLU A 219 -4.46 -14.63 -17.73
C GLU A 219 -4.16 -13.73 -18.95
N VAL A 220 -3.55 -12.56 -18.71
CA VAL A 220 -3.14 -11.63 -19.77
C VAL A 220 -1.87 -12.14 -20.45
N LEU A 221 -0.89 -12.63 -19.67
CA LEU A 221 0.34 -13.21 -20.23
C LEU A 221 0.07 -14.47 -21.05
N LYS A 222 -0.77 -15.39 -20.54
CA LYS A 222 -1.14 -16.63 -21.23
C LYS A 222 -1.72 -16.37 -22.62
N THR A 223 -2.47 -15.29 -22.79
CA THR A 223 -3.11 -14.94 -24.06
C THR A 223 -2.33 -13.88 -24.87
N LYS A 224 -1.10 -13.54 -24.46
CA LYS A 224 -0.27 -12.51 -25.11
C LYS A 224 0.03 -12.77 -26.60
N HIS A 225 0.03 -14.04 -27.01
CA HIS A 225 0.28 -14.45 -28.39
C HIS A 225 -0.93 -14.23 -29.33
N LEU A 226 -2.14 -14.06 -28.79
CA LEU A 226 -3.35 -13.83 -29.58
C LEU A 226 -3.43 -12.40 -30.09
N ASN A 227 -4.10 -12.18 -31.22
CA ASN A 227 -4.35 -10.83 -31.73
C ASN A 227 -5.17 -10.01 -30.71
N ILE A 228 -4.97 -8.69 -30.65
CA ILE A 228 -5.70 -7.82 -29.72
C ILE A 228 -7.23 -7.83 -29.95
N LYS A 229 -7.66 -8.15 -31.17
CA LYS A 229 -9.08 -8.28 -31.56
C LYS A 229 -9.64 -9.69 -31.38
N ASP A 230 -8.82 -10.65 -30.95
CA ASP A 230 -9.28 -12.02 -30.69
C ASP A 230 -10.21 -12.04 -29.47
N THR A 231 -11.34 -12.72 -29.57
CA THR A 231 -12.32 -12.81 -28.47
C THR A 231 -11.78 -13.53 -27.24
N ASN A 232 -10.74 -14.37 -27.41
CA ASN A 232 -10.07 -15.07 -26.31
C ASN A 232 -8.93 -14.25 -25.71
N ARG A 233 -8.55 -13.10 -26.31
CA ARG A 233 -7.50 -12.24 -25.77
C ARG A 233 -7.96 -11.61 -24.46
N GLN A 234 -7.24 -11.89 -23.38
CA GLN A 234 -7.47 -11.22 -22.10
C GLN A 234 -6.66 -9.92 -22.05
N LEU A 235 -7.34 -8.83 -21.69
CA LEU A 235 -6.78 -7.49 -21.59
C LEU A 235 -6.81 -6.98 -20.15
N PRO A 236 -5.86 -6.10 -19.77
CA PRO A 236 -5.86 -5.45 -18.47
C PRO A 236 -7.21 -4.81 -18.11
N ASN A 237 -7.62 -4.99 -16.86
CA ASN A 237 -8.87 -4.52 -16.28
C ASN A 237 -8.77 -4.45 -14.73
N GLN A 238 -9.88 -4.19 -14.05
CA GLN A 238 -9.88 -4.09 -12.57
C GLN A 238 -9.38 -5.35 -11.88
N LYS A 239 -9.70 -6.56 -12.40
CA LYS A 239 -9.25 -7.83 -11.81
C LYS A 239 -7.74 -8.04 -11.98
N THR A 240 -7.14 -7.51 -13.04
CA THR A 240 -5.68 -7.56 -13.23
C THR A 240 -4.97 -6.56 -12.31
N ASP A 241 -5.58 -5.39 -12.05
CA ASP A 241 -5.09 -4.48 -11.00
C ASP A 241 -5.07 -5.15 -9.62
N LEU A 242 -6.06 -6.00 -9.31
CA LEU A 242 -6.09 -6.73 -8.03
C LEU A 242 -4.93 -7.73 -7.90
N HIS A 243 -4.51 -8.35 -9.01
CA HIS A 243 -3.29 -9.16 -9.03
C HIS A 243 -2.06 -8.29 -8.77
N ALA A 244 -1.89 -7.21 -9.53
CA ALA A 244 -0.79 -6.28 -9.37
C ALA A 244 -0.71 -5.68 -7.96
N LEU A 245 -1.86 -5.34 -7.35
CA LEU A 245 -1.95 -4.86 -5.97
C LEU A 245 -1.44 -5.89 -4.97
N ALA A 246 -1.82 -7.17 -5.12
CA ALA A 246 -1.32 -8.23 -4.27
C ALA A 246 0.20 -8.39 -4.40
N VAL A 247 0.73 -8.34 -5.63
CA VAL A 247 2.17 -8.38 -5.91
C VAL A 247 2.90 -7.21 -5.25
N LEU A 248 2.38 -5.98 -5.39
CA LEU A 248 2.94 -4.78 -4.76
C LEU A 248 3.01 -4.90 -3.24
N ILE A 249 1.91 -5.26 -2.59
CA ILE A 249 1.86 -5.39 -1.13
C ILE A 249 2.86 -6.46 -0.67
N TYR A 250 2.91 -7.60 -1.36
CA TYR A 250 3.87 -8.66 -1.07
C TYR A 250 5.33 -8.17 -1.21
N MET A 251 5.64 -7.47 -2.30
CA MET A 251 7.00 -6.94 -2.55
C MET A 251 7.41 -5.85 -1.56
N TYR A 252 6.50 -4.96 -1.14
CA TYR A 252 6.84 -3.93 -0.14
C TYR A 252 7.08 -4.53 1.25
N LEU A 253 6.30 -5.54 1.64
CA LEU A 253 6.41 -6.14 2.98
C LEU A 253 7.49 -7.23 3.08
N LEU A 254 7.73 -7.99 2.00
CA LEU A 254 8.59 -9.18 1.98
C LEU A 254 9.77 -9.10 1.00
N ARG A 255 9.87 -8.02 0.22
CA ARG A 255 11.06 -7.66 -0.61
C ARG A 255 11.52 -8.77 -1.56
N ARG A 256 10.57 -9.55 -2.07
CA ARG A 256 10.77 -10.57 -3.12
C ARG A 256 9.50 -10.66 -3.95
N HIS A 257 9.60 -11.23 -5.15
CA HIS A 257 8.44 -11.43 -6.02
C HIS A 257 7.69 -12.72 -5.64
N PRO A 258 6.35 -12.73 -5.56
CA PRO A 258 5.58 -13.91 -5.14
C PRO A 258 5.63 -15.08 -6.15
N LEU A 259 6.03 -14.84 -7.40
CA LEU A 259 6.06 -15.87 -8.45
C LEU A 259 7.47 -16.21 -8.97
N LYS A 260 8.52 -15.46 -8.58
CA LYS A 260 9.89 -15.73 -9.07
C LYS A 260 10.62 -16.66 -8.10
N GLY A 261 10.50 -17.94 -8.35
CA GLY A 261 11.08 -19.01 -7.55
C GLY A 261 12.27 -19.70 -8.22
N GLY A 262 12.48 -20.97 -7.89
CA GLY A 262 13.59 -21.77 -8.41
C GLY A 262 13.26 -22.64 -9.62
N LYS A 263 12.02 -22.60 -10.13
CA LYS A 263 11.59 -23.39 -11.28
C LYS A 263 11.93 -22.68 -12.58
N ILE A 264 12.61 -23.41 -13.46
CA ILE A 264 12.83 -23.06 -14.86
C ILE A 264 11.96 -24.01 -15.70
N TRP A 265 11.11 -23.46 -16.54
CA TRP A 265 10.20 -24.13 -17.46
C TRP A 265 10.76 -24.23 -18.87
N ASP A 266 11.58 -23.26 -19.29
CA ASP A 266 12.25 -23.24 -20.59
C ASP A 266 13.68 -22.69 -20.46
N LEU A 267 14.56 -23.08 -21.37
CA LEU A 267 15.94 -22.56 -21.41
C LEU A 267 15.99 -21.20 -22.13
N ASP A 268 15.02 -20.92 -22.99
CA ASP A 268 14.82 -19.59 -23.55
C ASP A 268 14.22 -18.66 -22.49
N SER A 269 14.90 -17.56 -22.18
CA SER A 269 14.52 -16.67 -21.07
C SER A 269 13.18 -15.98 -21.29
N GLU A 270 12.87 -15.57 -22.52
CA GLU A 270 11.60 -14.88 -22.79
C GLU A 270 10.43 -15.85 -22.67
N LYS A 271 10.58 -17.07 -23.19
CA LYS A 271 9.58 -18.12 -23.09
C LYS A 271 9.42 -18.60 -21.63
N ASP A 272 10.51 -18.69 -20.88
CA ASP A 272 10.47 -19.01 -19.45
C ASP A 272 9.73 -17.97 -18.64
N ASP A 273 9.99 -16.67 -18.87
CA ASP A 273 9.28 -15.57 -18.23
C ASP A 273 7.76 -15.62 -18.55
N LEU A 274 7.41 -15.89 -19.81
CA LEU A 274 5.99 -16.03 -20.22
C LEU A 274 5.30 -17.20 -19.52
N LEU A 275 5.98 -18.34 -19.36
CA LEU A 275 5.42 -19.52 -18.69
C LEU A 275 5.36 -19.34 -17.17
N SER A 276 6.45 -18.89 -16.56
CA SER A 276 6.61 -18.77 -15.10
C SER A 276 5.75 -17.67 -14.48
N MET A 277 5.43 -16.62 -15.24
CA MET A 277 4.55 -15.52 -14.80
C MET A 277 3.13 -15.65 -15.37
N GLY A 278 2.96 -16.45 -16.42
CA GLY A 278 1.68 -16.71 -17.10
C GLY A 278 1.07 -18.06 -16.73
N GLU A 279 0.91 -18.91 -17.74
CA GLU A 279 0.16 -20.16 -17.66
C GLU A 279 0.65 -21.14 -16.57
N LYS A 280 1.96 -21.18 -16.30
CA LYS A 280 2.58 -22.08 -15.32
C LYS A 280 3.05 -21.35 -14.06
N SER A 281 2.46 -20.18 -13.77
CA SER A 281 2.76 -19.45 -12.56
C SER A 281 2.33 -20.23 -11.31
N ILE A 282 3.23 -20.27 -10.34
CA ILE A 282 3.06 -20.97 -9.06
C ILE A 282 3.63 -20.07 -7.95
N PHE A 283 2.91 -19.93 -6.85
CA PHE A 283 3.36 -19.15 -5.70
C PHE A 283 4.64 -19.75 -5.07
N VAL A 284 5.64 -18.91 -4.80
CA VAL A 284 6.95 -19.37 -4.26
C VAL A 284 6.88 -19.93 -2.83
N GLU A 285 5.75 -19.73 -2.15
CA GLU A 285 5.44 -20.29 -0.83
C GLU A 285 4.10 -21.07 -0.86
N HIS A 286 3.77 -21.67 -2.01
CA HIS A 286 2.55 -22.46 -2.16
C HIS A 286 2.53 -23.63 -1.15
N PRO A 287 1.53 -23.73 -0.26
CA PRO A 287 1.58 -24.64 0.90
C PRO A 287 1.72 -26.13 0.54
N ASN A 288 1.22 -26.53 -0.65
CA ASN A 288 1.16 -27.92 -1.10
C ASN A 288 1.94 -28.19 -2.39
N ASP A 289 2.59 -27.18 -2.98
CA ASP A 289 3.26 -27.31 -4.29
C ASP A 289 4.65 -26.68 -4.20
N THR A 290 5.66 -27.53 -4.07
CA THR A 290 7.04 -27.10 -3.87
C THR A 290 7.76 -26.83 -5.19
N THR A 291 7.09 -26.97 -6.34
CA THR A 291 7.70 -26.93 -7.67
C THR A 291 8.46 -25.63 -7.90
N ASN A 292 7.88 -24.51 -7.48
CA ASN A 292 8.47 -23.17 -7.63
C ASN A 292 9.02 -22.59 -6.31
N TYR A 293 9.38 -23.42 -5.34
CA TYR A 293 10.04 -22.91 -4.14
C TYR A 293 11.37 -22.25 -4.49
N VAL A 294 11.72 -21.22 -3.73
CA VAL A 294 13.01 -20.53 -3.89
C VAL A 294 14.15 -21.48 -3.56
N LYS A 295 15.17 -21.48 -4.42
CA LYS A 295 16.44 -22.18 -4.22
C LYS A 295 17.46 -21.18 -3.69
N ALA A 296 17.93 -21.38 -2.46
CA ALA A 296 18.76 -20.40 -1.75
C ALA A 296 20.12 -20.15 -2.44
N ASP A 297 20.66 -21.16 -3.11
CA ASP A 297 21.88 -21.11 -3.93
C ASP A 297 21.71 -20.32 -5.23
N HIS A 298 20.47 -20.12 -5.70
CA HIS A 298 20.17 -19.25 -6.85
C HIS A 298 20.03 -17.78 -6.45
N LEU A 299 19.94 -17.46 -5.15
CA LEU A 299 19.79 -16.08 -4.69
C LEU A 299 21.11 -15.33 -4.76
N LYS A 300 21.05 -14.06 -5.18
CA LYS A 300 22.19 -13.15 -5.04
C LYS A 300 22.50 -12.97 -3.57
N LYS A 301 23.79 -12.84 -3.22
CA LYS A 301 24.24 -12.60 -1.84
C LYS A 301 23.55 -11.43 -1.14
N TRP A 302 23.15 -10.40 -1.91
CA TRP A 302 22.48 -9.21 -1.36
C TRP A 302 21.02 -9.44 -0.99
N ASP A 303 20.41 -10.47 -1.57
CA ASP A 303 18.98 -10.78 -1.45
C ASP A 303 18.73 -11.94 -0.48
N ALA A 304 19.77 -12.65 -0.02
CA ALA A 304 19.69 -13.93 0.69
C ALA A 304 18.72 -13.97 1.88
N PHE A 305 18.61 -12.90 2.68
CA PHE A 305 17.67 -12.88 3.82
C PHE A 305 16.22 -12.75 3.36
N TRP A 306 15.93 -11.81 2.48
CA TRP A 306 14.56 -11.48 2.07
C TRP A 306 14.03 -12.39 0.96
N GLY A 307 14.93 -12.86 0.09
CA GLY A 307 14.64 -13.75 -1.00
C GLY A 307 14.30 -15.17 -0.55
N ASP A 308 14.73 -15.61 0.63
CA ASP A 308 14.49 -16.96 1.15
C ASP A 308 13.28 -17.00 2.11
N PRO A 309 12.13 -17.59 1.71
CA PRO A 309 10.99 -17.81 2.59
C PRO A 309 11.28 -18.58 3.88
N LYS A 310 12.34 -19.40 3.92
CA LYS A 310 12.73 -20.11 5.15
C LYS A 310 13.32 -19.18 6.21
N LYS A 311 13.82 -18.01 5.81
CA LYS A 311 14.28 -16.95 6.73
C LYS A 311 13.12 -16.07 7.16
N ILE A 312 12.28 -15.67 6.21
CA ILE A 312 11.09 -14.87 6.48
C ILE A 312 9.92 -15.26 5.57
N SER A 313 9.03 -16.09 6.11
CA SER A 313 7.84 -16.52 5.39
C SER A 313 6.79 -15.40 5.32
N TYR A 314 5.91 -15.45 4.33
CA TYR A 314 4.75 -14.56 4.24
C TYR A 314 3.86 -14.60 5.49
N THR A 315 3.88 -15.70 6.25
CA THR A 315 3.16 -15.85 7.52
C THR A 315 3.61 -14.84 8.59
N ALA A 316 4.82 -14.29 8.47
CA ALA A 316 5.30 -13.20 9.33
C ALA A 316 4.46 -11.91 9.21
N THR A 317 3.62 -11.80 8.18
CA THR A 317 2.66 -10.68 8.01
C THR A 317 1.37 -10.85 8.83
N GLY A 318 1.30 -11.89 9.67
CA GLY A 318 0.16 -12.14 10.56
C GLY A 318 -1.03 -12.78 9.86
N PRO A 319 -2.07 -13.17 10.62
CA PRO A 319 -3.15 -14.01 10.12
C PRO A 319 -3.99 -13.34 9.02
N TYR A 320 -4.22 -12.03 9.11
CA TYR A 320 -5.10 -11.31 8.18
C TYR A 320 -4.51 -11.21 6.78
N LEU A 321 -3.26 -10.75 6.67
CA LEU A 321 -2.59 -10.62 5.38
C LEU A 321 -2.18 -11.97 4.81
N SER A 322 -1.76 -12.91 5.65
CA SER A 322 -1.41 -14.26 5.18
C SER A 322 -2.60 -14.95 4.52
N ALA A 323 -3.80 -14.81 5.08
CA ALA A 323 -5.02 -15.32 4.44
C ALA A 323 -5.27 -14.69 3.06
N LEU A 324 -5.04 -13.38 2.91
CA LEU A 324 -5.21 -12.70 1.63
C LEU A 324 -4.13 -13.07 0.61
N PHE A 325 -2.86 -13.24 1.01
CA PHE A 325 -1.81 -13.72 0.10
C PHE A 325 -2.09 -15.12 -0.40
N LYS A 326 -2.54 -16.04 0.48
CA LYS A 326 -2.98 -17.37 0.06
C LYS A 326 -4.14 -17.25 -0.94
N ARG A 327 -5.17 -16.45 -0.65
CA ARG A 327 -6.30 -16.30 -1.57
C ARG A 327 -5.90 -15.66 -2.91
N ALA A 328 -4.95 -14.73 -2.93
CA ALA A 328 -4.48 -14.07 -4.14
C ALA A 328 -3.57 -14.95 -5.01
N PHE A 329 -2.63 -15.68 -4.40
CA PHE A 329 -1.57 -16.40 -5.12
C PHE A 329 -1.76 -17.92 -5.17
N VAL A 330 -2.75 -18.46 -4.47
CA VAL A 330 -3.16 -19.87 -4.55
C VAL A 330 -4.55 -19.95 -5.18
N ASP A 331 -5.57 -19.48 -4.47
CA ASP A 331 -6.96 -19.69 -4.90
C ASP A 331 -7.33 -18.84 -6.13
N GLY A 332 -6.80 -17.61 -6.20
CA GLY A 332 -7.13 -16.61 -7.21
C GLY A 332 -6.04 -16.33 -8.25
N LEU A 333 -4.94 -17.07 -8.25
CA LEU A 333 -3.85 -16.86 -9.20
C LEU A 333 -4.34 -17.07 -10.63
N HIS A 334 -4.97 -18.23 -10.86
CA HIS A 334 -5.56 -18.65 -12.14
C HIS A 334 -7.10 -18.51 -12.17
N ASP A 335 -7.72 -18.02 -11.08
CA ASP A 335 -9.16 -17.68 -11.00
C ASP A 335 -9.33 -16.22 -10.54
N PRO A 336 -9.37 -15.25 -11.49
CA PRO A 336 -9.43 -13.83 -11.16
C PRO A 336 -10.61 -13.40 -10.29
N ILE A 337 -11.70 -14.18 -10.24
CA ILE A 337 -12.91 -13.85 -9.47
C ILE A 337 -12.67 -14.04 -7.96
N ARG A 338 -11.75 -14.93 -7.58
CA ARG A 338 -11.44 -15.22 -6.16
C ARG A 338 -10.45 -14.25 -5.53
N ARG A 339 -9.85 -13.34 -6.31
CA ARG A 339 -8.83 -12.40 -5.82
C ARG A 339 -9.42 -11.44 -4.78
N PRO A 340 -8.67 -11.10 -3.72
CA PRO A 340 -9.08 -10.04 -2.80
C PRO A 340 -9.28 -8.70 -3.47
N ILE A 341 -10.35 -7.99 -3.11
CA ILE A 341 -10.57 -6.61 -3.56
C ILE A 341 -9.71 -5.64 -2.73
N ALA A 342 -9.48 -4.44 -3.27
CA ALA A 342 -8.62 -3.43 -2.63
C ALA A 342 -9.07 -3.04 -1.19
N ASN A 343 -10.37 -3.03 -0.92
CA ASN A 343 -10.90 -2.74 0.43
C ASN A 343 -10.56 -3.83 1.46
N GLU A 344 -10.47 -5.09 1.04
CA GLU A 344 -10.07 -6.19 1.94
C GLU A 344 -8.59 -6.06 2.32
N TRP A 345 -7.73 -5.66 1.37
CA TRP A 345 -6.33 -5.35 1.64
C TRP A 345 -6.18 -4.20 2.64
N GLU A 346 -6.89 -3.08 2.44
CA GLU A 346 -6.90 -1.97 3.40
C GLU A 346 -7.28 -2.45 4.81
N THR A 347 -8.38 -3.21 4.91
CA THR A 347 -8.88 -3.72 6.19
C THR A 347 -7.86 -4.64 6.87
N ALA A 348 -7.28 -5.59 6.12
CA ALA A 348 -6.30 -6.53 6.64
C ALA A 348 -5.00 -5.84 7.06
N LEU A 349 -4.51 -4.86 6.28
CA LEU A 349 -3.33 -4.06 6.63
C LEU A 349 -3.53 -3.32 7.94
N LEU A 350 -4.69 -2.65 8.12
CA LEU A 350 -5.00 -1.91 9.35
C LEU A 350 -5.13 -2.84 10.55
N LYS A 351 -5.81 -3.98 10.40
CA LYS A 351 -5.89 -5.00 11.47
C LYS A 351 -4.52 -5.58 11.82
N THR A 352 -3.65 -5.82 10.84
CA THR A 352 -2.29 -6.31 11.11
C THR A 352 -1.43 -5.25 11.80
N VAL A 353 -1.61 -3.96 11.49
CA VAL A 353 -0.93 -2.87 12.22
C VAL A 353 -1.26 -2.91 13.71
N ASP A 354 -2.47 -3.31 14.09
CA ASP A 354 -2.85 -3.46 15.50
C ASP A 354 -2.19 -4.69 16.17
N LEU A 355 -1.55 -5.58 15.41
CA LEU A 355 -0.80 -6.73 15.92
C LEU A 355 0.71 -6.47 16.08
N ILE A 356 1.19 -5.29 15.71
CA ILE A 356 2.64 -5.03 15.70
C ILE A 356 3.19 -4.80 17.12
N GLN A 357 4.46 -5.11 17.27
CA GLN A 357 5.23 -4.92 18.48
C GLN A 357 6.56 -4.25 18.15
N PRO A 358 7.01 -3.28 18.97
CA PRO A 358 8.33 -2.69 18.81
C PRO A 358 9.41 -3.75 19.09
N CYS A 359 10.44 -3.76 18.26
CA CYS A 359 11.63 -4.57 18.49
C CYS A 359 12.52 -3.89 19.54
N LEU A 360 12.90 -4.63 20.57
CA LEU A 360 13.77 -4.12 21.64
C LEU A 360 15.24 -3.94 21.20
N ASN A 361 15.62 -4.49 20.04
CA ASN A 361 16.96 -4.30 19.50
C ASN A 361 17.04 -2.96 18.75
N PRO A 362 17.78 -1.95 19.24
CA PRO A 362 17.89 -0.65 18.59
C PRO A 362 18.57 -0.74 17.21
N SER A 363 19.40 -1.76 16.96
CA SER A 363 20.07 -2.01 15.68
C SER A 363 19.19 -2.75 14.66
N CYS A 364 17.96 -3.13 15.03
CA CYS A 364 17.02 -3.71 14.08
C CYS A 364 16.53 -2.62 13.11
N ASN A 365 16.78 -2.79 11.81
CA ASN A 365 16.36 -1.83 10.79
C ASN A 365 14.83 -1.78 10.62
N GLU A 366 14.15 -2.90 10.85
CA GLU A 366 12.70 -2.99 10.65
C GLU A 366 11.88 -2.38 11.79
N LYS A 367 12.50 -2.21 12.98
CA LYS A 367 11.98 -1.59 14.21
C LYS A 367 10.71 -2.20 14.81
N TRP A 368 9.88 -2.86 14.02
CA TRP A 368 8.58 -3.41 14.38
C TRP A 368 8.43 -4.79 13.78
N TYR A 369 7.66 -5.66 14.42
CA TYR A 369 7.28 -6.95 13.88
C TYR A 369 5.85 -7.31 14.29
N VAL A 370 5.19 -8.17 13.52
CA VAL A 370 3.84 -8.65 13.85
C VAL A 370 3.97 -9.79 14.84
N PHE A 371 3.17 -9.73 15.91
CA PHE A 371 3.10 -10.81 16.89
C PHE A 371 2.61 -12.11 16.25
N ASP A 372 3.35 -13.19 16.44
CA ASP A 372 3.15 -14.49 15.80
C ASP A 372 2.24 -15.44 16.60
N ASN A 373 1.60 -14.96 17.66
CA ASN A 373 0.79 -15.74 18.60
C ASN A 373 1.59 -16.83 19.36
N THR A 374 2.92 -16.75 19.39
CA THR A 374 3.73 -17.67 20.19
C THR A 374 3.83 -17.22 21.65
N ASN A 375 4.08 -18.16 22.56
CA ASN A 375 4.32 -17.86 23.96
C ASN A 375 5.70 -17.24 24.22
N THR A 376 6.64 -17.37 23.29
CA THR A 376 8.02 -16.82 23.39
C THR A 376 8.36 -16.03 22.12
N PRO A 377 7.66 -14.91 21.88
CA PRO A 377 7.77 -14.18 20.63
C PRO A 377 9.18 -13.62 20.45
N LYS A 378 9.65 -13.66 19.20
CA LYS A 378 10.93 -13.08 18.79
C LYS A 378 10.75 -12.27 17.53
N CYS A 379 11.55 -11.22 17.39
CA CYS A 379 11.59 -10.46 16.15
C CYS A 379 12.05 -11.37 14.99
N PRO A 380 11.28 -11.53 13.91
CA PRO A 380 11.64 -12.40 12.79
C PRO A 380 12.84 -11.86 12.00
N PHE A 381 13.15 -10.57 12.14
CA PHE A 381 14.23 -9.91 11.39
C PHE A 381 15.59 -10.05 12.04
N CYS A 382 15.67 -9.86 13.37
CA CYS A 382 16.95 -9.88 14.09
C CYS A 382 17.03 -10.96 15.17
N GLY A 383 15.98 -11.77 15.35
CA GLY A 383 15.95 -12.87 16.32
C GLY A 383 15.86 -12.46 17.79
N MET A 384 15.78 -11.17 18.10
CA MET A 384 15.71 -10.66 19.49
C MET A 384 14.42 -11.18 20.17
N PRO A 385 14.52 -11.96 21.26
CA PRO A 385 13.35 -12.37 22.02
C PRO A 385 12.70 -11.16 22.71
N HIS A 386 11.38 -11.18 22.80
CA HIS A 386 10.64 -10.21 23.60
C HIS A 386 10.93 -10.42 25.10
N LYS A 387 10.88 -9.34 25.89
CA LYS A 387 11.08 -9.38 27.35
C LYS A 387 9.86 -8.85 28.07
N GLY A 388 9.39 -9.59 29.07
CA GLY A 388 8.21 -9.23 29.86
C GLY A 388 6.90 -9.67 29.21
N THR A 389 5.81 -9.45 29.92
CA THR A 389 4.47 -9.88 29.50
C THR A 389 3.90 -8.98 28.41
N LEU A 390 3.07 -9.56 27.54
CA LEU A 390 2.41 -8.89 26.43
C LEU A 390 0.88 -9.02 26.56
N PRO A 391 0.15 -7.92 26.83
CA PRO A 391 -1.29 -7.94 26.78
C PRO A 391 -1.78 -8.03 25.32
N VAL A 392 -2.62 -9.03 25.08
CA VAL A 392 -3.34 -9.27 23.84
C VAL A 392 -4.81 -8.97 24.12
N LEU A 393 -5.39 -8.03 23.38
CA LEU A 393 -6.78 -7.60 23.56
C LEU A 393 -7.63 -8.17 22.44
N ASP A 394 -8.50 -9.13 22.75
CA ASP A 394 -9.53 -9.61 21.81
C ASP A 394 -10.72 -8.65 21.82
N LEU A 395 -11.10 -8.14 20.64
CA LEU A 395 -12.21 -7.21 20.50
C LEU A 395 -13.53 -7.94 20.29
N TYR A 396 -14.51 -7.58 21.12
CA TYR A 396 -15.92 -7.94 20.98
C TYR A 396 -16.72 -6.67 20.74
N PHE A 397 -17.78 -6.75 19.94
CA PHE A 397 -18.68 -5.62 19.70
C PHE A 397 -20.10 -5.92 20.17
N LYS A 398 -20.80 -4.88 20.61
CA LYS A 398 -22.21 -4.93 20.99
C LYS A 398 -23.07 -5.03 19.74
N PHE A 399 -23.79 -6.15 19.56
CA PHE A 399 -24.66 -6.37 18.39
C PHE A 399 -26.05 -5.77 18.61
N LYS A 400 -26.79 -6.26 19.62
CA LYS A 400 -28.10 -5.77 20.08
C LYS A 400 -28.25 -6.12 21.56
N ASP A 401 -28.89 -5.24 22.33
CA ASP A 401 -29.06 -5.39 23.78
C ASP A 401 -27.72 -5.80 24.44
N ASP A 402 -27.70 -6.79 25.33
CA ASP A 402 -26.46 -7.26 25.99
C ASP A 402 -25.74 -8.40 25.24
N VAL A 403 -25.98 -8.56 23.93
CA VAL A 403 -25.32 -9.59 23.12
C VAL A 403 -24.00 -9.07 22.53
N TRP A 404 -22.90 -9.70 22.95
CA TRP A 404 -21.54 -9.42 22.50
C TRP A 404 -21.04 -10.48 21.50
N LYS A 405 -20.48 -10.05 20.37
CA LYS A 405 -19.93 -10.94 19.34
C LYS A 405 -18.44 -10.70 19.12
N PRO A 406 -17.64 -11.75 18.89
CA PRO A 406 -16.22 -11.59 18.57
C PRO A 406 -16.05 -10.91 17.20
N GLU A 407 -15.07 -10.01 17.08
CA GLU A 407 -14.80 -9.28 15.83
C GLU A 407 -13.67 -9.89 14.99
N ASN A 408 -13.04 -10.95 15.50
CA ASN A 408 -11.80 -11.51 14.95
C ASN A 408 -10.79 -10.39 14.65
N HIS A 409 -10.61 -9.50 15.61
CA HIS A 409 -9.70 -8.36 15.59
C HIS A 409 -9.04 -8.34 16.96
N ARG A 410 -7.71 -8.42 16.96
CA ARG A 410 -6.89 -8.29 18.16
C ARG A 410 -6.08 -7.00 18.14
N LEU A 411 -5.85 -6.44 19.31
CA LEU A 411 -4.93 -5.34 19.53
C LEU A 411 -3.81 -5.82 20.47
N MET A 412 -2.58 -5.80 19.97
CA MET A 412 -1.38 -6.08 20.76
C MET A 412 -0.95 -4.81 21.47
N VAL A 413 -0.80 -4.89 22.79
CA VAL A 413 -0.42 -3.75 23.62
C VAL A 413 1.10 -3.59 23.67
N TYR A 414 1.57 -2.35 23.55
CA TYR A 414 2.94 -1.97 23.88
C TYR A 414 2.97 -0.65 24.67
N HIS A 415 4.13 -0.34 25.26
CA HIS A 415 4.30 0.83 26.10
C HIS A 415 4.12 2.15 25.31
N ASN A 416 3.33 3.08 25.85
CA ASN A 416 3.00 4.38 25.24
C ASN A 416 2.22 4.27 23.92
N GLN A 417 1.36 3.27 23.80
CA GLN A 417 0.45 3.12 22.68
C GLN A 417 -0.87 3.83 22.94
N TYR A 418 -1.35 4.63 21.99
CA TYR A 418 -2.64 5.29 22.10
C TYR A 418 -3.81 4.40 21.68
N LEU A 419 -4.93 4.59 22.38
CA LEU A 419 -6.25 4.08 22.03
C LEU A 419 -7.03 5.19 21.30
N PHE A 420 -7.82 4.84 20.29
CA PHE A 420 -8.55 5.79 19.44
C PHE A 420 -10.00 5.35 19.28
N LYS A 421 -10.87 6.22 18.75
CA LYS A 421 -12.31 5.93 18.59
C LYS A 421 -12.60 4.66 17.77
N TRP A 422 -11.81 4.41 16.72
CA TRP A 422 -11.92 3.20 15.91
C TRP A 422 -11.46 1.92 16.62
N HIS A 423 -10.87 2.00 17.82
CA HIS A 423 -10.66 0.85 18.71
C HIS A 423 -11.84 0.66 19.67
N VAL A 424 -12.58 1.72 19.97
CA VAL A 424 -13.70 1.75 20.93
C VAL A 424 -15.04 1.33 20.30
N SER A 425 -15.26 1.63 19.03
CA SER A 425 -16.52 1.30 18.35
C SER A 425 -16.28 0.83 16.92
N LYS A 426 -17.00 -0.22 16.51
CA LYS A 426 -16.99 -0.72 15.12
C LYS A 426 -17.66 0.24 14.13
N LYS A 427 -18.43 1.23 14.62
CA LYS A 427 -19.07 2.25 13.78
C LYS A 427 -18.04 3.26 13.25
N VAL A 428 -16.87 3.36 13.88
CA VAL A 428 -15.78 4.24 13.44
C VAL A 428 -14.75 3.42 12.70
N ILE A 429 -14.67 3.60 11.37
CA ILE A 429 -13.73 2.87 10.51
C ILE A 429 -12.48 3.73 10.28
N ARG A 430 -11.30 3.15 10.47
CA ARG A 430 -10.01 3.83 10.27
C ARG A 430 -9.69 4.03 8.78
N ASN A 431 -10.40 4.94 8.12
CA ASN A 431 -10.24 5.25 6.70
C ASN A 431 -9.95 6.74 6.45
N GLU A 432 -9.91 7.13 5.17
CA GLU A 432 -9.70 8.50 4.70
C GLU A 432 -10.76 9.51 5.17
N ASN A 433 -11.93 9.06 5.64
CA ASN A 433 -13.04 9.92 6.07
C ASN A 433 -12.98 10.32 7.55
N LEU A 434 -11.97 9.86 8.30
CA LEU A 434 -11.79 10.25 9.70
C LEU A 434 -11.58 11.76 9.84
N THR A 435 -12.35 12.39 10.73
CA THR A 435 -12.20 13.80 11.06
C THR A 435 -10.94 14.05 11.91
N ALA A 436 -10.55 15.32 12.08
CA ALA A 436 -9.47 15.67 13.01
C ALA A 436 -9.78 15.26 14.46
N GLU A 437 -11.05 15.28 14.85
CA GLU A 437 -11.50 14.87 16.18
C GLU A 437 -11.41 13.35 16.37
N ASP A 438 -11.70 12.56 15.34
CA ASP A 438 -11.60 11.09 15.43
C ASP A 438 -10.16 10.60 15.54
N LYS A 439 -9.20 11.43 15.13
CA LYS A 439 -7.76 11.18 15.21
C LYS A 439 -7.16 11.55 16.57
N LYS A 440 -7.94 12.10 17.50
CA LYS A 440 -7.47 12.35 18.87
C LYS A 440 -7.49 11.04 19.69
N PRO A 441 -6.47 10.81 20.52
CA PRO A 441 -6.45 9.66 21.41
C PRO A 441 -7.56 9.78 22.46
N VAL A 442 -8.18 8.65 22.81
CA VAL A 442 -9.23 8.55 23.83
C VAL A 442 -8.75 7.87 25.11
N GLY A 443 -7.55 7.28 25.05
CA GLY A 443 -6.85 6.61 26.12
C GLY A 443 -5.45 6.20 25.67
N TYR A 444 -4.66 5.62 26.56
CA TYR A 444 -3.37 5.04 26.20
C TYR A 444 -2.98 3.90 27.13
N PHE A 445 -2.14 3.01 26.62
CA PHE A 445 -1.55 1.91 27.36
C PHE A 445 -0.15 2.28 27.81
N THR A 446 0.18 1.94 29.07
CA THR A 446 1.52 2.11 29.59
C THR A 446 1.87 0.97 30.55
N PHE A 447 3.17 0.76 30.72
CA PHE A 447 3.69 -0.18 31.70
C PHE A 447 4.23 0.64 32.87
N HIS A 448 3.50 0.62 33.98
CA HIS A 448 3.73 1.48 35.13
C HIS A 448 3.88 0.63 36.40
N GLN A 449 4.97 0.84 37.15
CA GLN A 449 5.26 0.11 38.40
C GLN A 449 5.16 -1.42 38.27
N GLY A 450 5.63 -1.97 37.16
CA GLY A 450 5.62 -3.42 36.90
C GLY A 450 4.28 -3.97 36.40
N ARG A 451 3.31 -3.12 36.09
CA ARG A 451 1.95 -3.51 35.67
C ARG A 451 1.56 -2.84 34.36
N TRP A 452 0.81 -3.54 33.53
CA TRP A 452 0.18 -2.95 32.35
C TRP A 452 -1.09 -2.23 32.77
N VAL A 453 -1.27 -0.98 32.35
CA VAL A 453 -2.47 -0.19 32.63
C VAL A 453 -3.00 0.46 31.37
N LEU A 454 -4.33 0.53 31.26
CA LEU A 454 -5.05 1.37 30.31
C LEU A 454 -5.52 2.62 31.04
N VAL A 455 -5.02 3.78 30.61
CA VAL A 455 -5.43 5.09 31.11
C VAL A 455 -6.55 5.64 30.24
N ASN A 456 -7.64 6.03 30.86
CA ASN A 456 -8.77 6.67 30.20
C ASN A 456 -8.56 8.18 30.09
N GLN A 457 -8.62 8.74 28.89
CA GLN A 457 -8.52 10.18 28.71
C GLN A 457 -9.88 10.86 28.51
N SER A 458 -10.85 10.18 27.90
CA SER A 458 -12.10 10.85 27.49
C SER A 458 -13.35 9.96 27.46
N LEU A 459 -13.22 8.64 27.61
CA LEU A 459 -14.35 7.72 27.52
C LEU A 459 -15.22 7.83 28.77
N THR A 460 -16.48 8.24 28.62
CA THR A 460 -17.39 8.43 29.77
C THR A 460 -18.04 7.14 30.25
N SER A 461 -18.05 6.09 29.40
CA SER A 461 -18.72 4.81 29.67
C SER A 461 -17.75 3.64 29.89
N MET A 462 -16.48 3.93 30.18
CA MET A 462 -15.47 2.87 30.32
C MET A 462 -15.62 2.18 31.68
N LYS A 463 -15.65 0.84 31.69
CA LYS A 463 -15.91 0.04 32.89
C LYS A 463 -15.08 -1.24 32.92
N ASP A 464 -14.49 -1.54 34.07
CA ASP A 464 -14.00 -2.89 34.38
C ASP A 464 -15.21 -3.77 34.71
N VAL A 465 -15.59 -4.64 33.77
CA VAL A 465 -16.75 -5.53 33.90
C VAL A 465 -16.43 -6.70 34.83
N THR A 466 -15.16 -7.09 34.94
CA THR A 466 -14.73 -8.18 35.83
C THR A 466 -14.88 -7.78 37.29
N GLU A 467 -14.51 -6.54 37.63
CA GLU A 467 -14.58 -6.03 39.00
C GLU A 467 -15.84 -5.18 39.28
N GLY A 468 -16.65 -4.90 38.25
CA GLY A 468 -17.84 -4.06 38.36
C GLY A 468 -17.55 -2.58 38.62
N LYS A 469 -16.34 -2.10 38.29
CA LYS A 469 -15.87 -0.74 38.61
C LYS A 469 -15.91 0.16 37.39
N GLU A 470 -16.51 1.34 37.54
CA GLU A 470 -16.42 2.40 36.53
C GLU A 470 -14.99 2.95 36.46
N VAL A 471 -14.54 3.31 35.27
CA VAL A 471 -13.22 3.87 35.01
C VAL A 471 -13.42 5.24 34.38
N PRO A 472 -13.70 6.30 35.17
CA PRO A 472 -14.00 7.63 34.63
C PRO A 472 -12.80 8.24 33.89
N PRO A 473 -13.00 9.32 33.09
CA PRO A 473 -11.88 10.05 32.50
C PRO A 473 -10.83 10.46 33.53
N ASN A 474 -9.55 10.40 33.16
CA ASN A 474 -8.37 10.62 34.01
C ASN A 474 -8.14 9.57 35.09
N SER A 475 -8.73 8.38 34.96
CA SER A 475 -8.43 7.21 35.78
C SER A 475 -7.82 6.08 34.94
N MET A 476 -7.40 5.00 35.59
CA MET A 476 -6.75 3.87 34.92
C MET A 476 -7.24 2.53 35.45
N VAL A 477 -7.08 1.50 34.62
CA VAL A 477 -7.41 0.10 34.94
C VAL A 477 -6.23 -0.79 34.58
N GLU A 478 -5.86 -1.69 35.51
CA GLU A 478 -4.79 -2.67 35.30
C GLU A 478 -5.24 -3.76 34.33
N LEU A 479 -4.39 -4.12 33.36
CA LEU A 479 -4.61 -5.19 32.40
C LEU A 479 -4.07 -6.51 32.95
N THR A 480 -4.96 -7.34 33.49
CA THR A 480 -4.65 -8.68 34.01
C THR A 480 -5.26 -9.78 33.15
N GLU A 481 -4.74 -11.00 33.25
CA GLU A 481 -5.29 -12.18 32.57
C GLU A 481 -6.81 -12.33 32.82
N GLY A 482 -7.58 -12.55 31.75
CA GLY A 482 -9.02 -12.78 31.80
C GLY A 482 -9.87 -11.54 32.08
N LYS A 483 -9.26 -10.35 32.19
CA LYS A 483 -9.99 -9.12 32.48
C LYS A 483 -10.87 -8.70 31.29
N LYS A 484 -12.07 -8.21 31.59
CA LYS A 484 -13.04 -7.70 30.62
C LYS A 484 -13.26 -6.21 30.86
N ILE A 485 -12.96 -5.38 29.87
CA ILE A 485 -13.11 -3.92 29.98
C ILE A 485 -14.06 -3.46 28.88
N LEU A 486 -15.15 -2.83 29.27
CA LEU A 486 -16.08 -2.18 28.37
C LEU A 486 -15.49 -0.82 27.98
N LEU A 487 -15.31 -0.56 26.68
CA LEU A 487 -14.85 0.75 26.17
C LEU A 487 -16.03 1.67 25.87
N SER A 488 -17.11 1.12 25.31
CA SER A 488 -18.37 1.84 25.07
C SER A 488 -19.57 0.91 25.18
N ASN A 489 -20.63 1.37 25.84
CA ASN A 489 -21.89 0.65 25.97
C ASN A 489 -22.92 0.99 24.87
N GLU A 490 -22.57 1.91 23.97
CA GLU A 490 -23.45 2.28 22.85
C GLU A 490 -23.54 1.13 21.84
N GLU A 491 -24.56 1.17 20.97
CA GLU A 491 -24.66 0.21 19.88
C GLU A 491 -23.41 0.29 18.98
N GLY A 492 -22.73 -0.85 18.79
CA GLY A 492 -21.45 -0.93 18.09
C GLY A 492 -20.23 -0.60 18.96
N GLY A 493 -20.41 -0.23 20.22
CA GLY A 493 -19.34 -0.13 21.21
C GLY A 493 -18.65 -1.47 21.44
N ARG A 494 -17.40 -1.43 21.91
CA ARG A 494 -16.55 -2.61 22.08
C ARG A 494 -16.24 -2.92 23.53
N LEU A 495 -16.03 -4.21 23.76
CA LEU A 495 -15.51 -4.81 24.98
C LEU A 495 -14.19 -5.50 24.63
N ILE A 496 -13.16 -5.26 25.44
CA ILE A 496 -11.86 -5.93 25.33
C ILE A 496 -11.79 -7.09 26.32
N TYR A 497 -11.30 -8.23 25.85
CA TYR A 497 -10.88 -9.35 26.70
C TYR A 497 -9.36 -9.44 26.71
N VAL A 498 -8.76 -9.44 27.90
CA VAL A 498 -7.30 -9.38 28.08
C VAL A 498 -6.73 -10.79 28.25
N THR A 499 -5.76 -11.14 27.41
CA THR A 499 -4.90 -12.33 27.57
C THR A 499 -3.45 -11.87 27.73
N LEU A 500 -2.68 -12.44 28.66
CA LEU A 500 -1.25 -12.13 28.81
C LEU A 500 -0.40 -13.23 28.14
N ALA A 501 0.39 -12.85 27.14
CA ALA A 501 1.40 -13.69 26.50
C ALA A 501 2.80 -13.44 27.13
N ASN A 502 3.76 -14.34 26.84
CA ASN A 502 5.16 -14.25 27.29
C ASN A 502 5.31 -14.15 28.82
N LYS A 503 4.70 -15.09 29.53
CA LYS A 503 4.73 -15.21 30.99
C LYS A 503 6.06 -15.77 31.50
#